data_AF-A0A935QA26-F1
#
_entry.id   AF-A0A935QA26-F1
#
_cell.length_a   1.000
_cell.length_b   1.000
_cell.length_c   1.000
_cell.angle_alpha   90.00
_cell.angle_beta   90.00
_cell.angle_gamma   90.00
#
_symmetry.space_group_name_H-M   'P 1'
#
loop_
_entity.id
_entity.type
_entity.pdbx_description
1 polymer ?
#
loop_
_entity_poly.entity_id
_entity_poly.type
_entity_poly.pdbx_seq_one_letter_code
_entity_poly.pdbx_strand_id
1 'polypeptide(L)'
;MSNDDAKSPIGFLTPTILACLACAVTASATPTETRIQAADAALGDRFGISLAVSGELALIGAQANDDDGGDSGCAYVFDLDGYVQARKLRAADAAGGDYFGCAVGLRGLRAVIGALRDDHSAVDAGAAYLFGADDGIQRWKLTAADAAANDQFGCAVAVSDSFVLVGARYCDASASITDSGAAYLFDPDTGVQERKLVAADFGRQNQFGYAVAVSDSFAVIGAPMWDAPARRTAARSTSSIRGPASSSGG
;
A
#
# COMPACT_ATOMS: atom_id res chain seq x y z
N MET A 1 32.42 32.05 -71.73
CA MET A 1 32.65 30.61 -71.52
C MET A 1 33.82 30.51 -70.54
N SER A 2 33.62 30.79 -69.25
CA SER A 2 32.94 30.00 -68.20
C SER A 2 33.95 29.20 -67.38
N ASN A 3 33.82 29.36 -66.06
CA ASN A 3 34.35 28.59 -64.92
C ASN A 3 35.67 29.15 -64.35
N ASP A 4 35.71 29.82 -63.18
CA ASP A 4 35.24 29.51 -61.81
C ASP A 4 36.30 28.83 -60.94
N ASP A 5 36.34 29.31 -59.69
CA ASP A 5 36.73 28.64 -58.43
C ASP A 5 38.18 28.73 -57.89
N ALA A 6 38.41 29.84 -57.18
CA ALA A 6 38.55 29.96 -55.70
C ALA A 6 39.55 29.11 -54.87
N LYS A 7 40.41 29.86 -54.12
CA LYS A 7 40.81 29.74 -52.68
C LYS A 7 41.52 28.44 -52.19
N SER A 8 42.61 28.43 -51.41
CA SER A 8 43.15 29.30 -50.35
C SER A 8 44.62 28.92 -50.04
N PRO A 9 45.43 29.77 -49.37
CA PRO A 9 46.70 29.36 -48.76
C PRO A 9 46.49 28.96 -47.29
N ILE A 10 47.19 27.94 -46.78
CA ILE A 10 47.25 27.67 -45.33
C ILE A 10 48.70 27.54 -44.90
N GLY A 11 49.09 28.43 -43.98
CA GLY A 11 50.39 28.53 -43.36
C GLY A 11 50.54 27.70 -42.08
N PHE A 12 51.78 27.72 -41.60
CA PHE A 12 52.40 26.94 -40.54
C PHE A 12 52.14 27.43 -39.08
N LEU A 13 52.46 26.53 -38.13
CA LEU A 13 53.01 26.71 -36.75
C LEU A 13 52.04 26.93 -35.54
N THR A 14 51.79 25.90 -34.69
CA THR A 14 52.37 25.58 -33.33
C THR A 14 51.55 26.09 -32.10
N PRO A 15 51.86 25.76 -30.80
CA PRO A 15 51.03 24.88 -29.95
C PRO A 15 50.52 25.59 -28.65
N THR A 16 49.40 25.19 -28.03
CA THR A 16 49.10 25.72 -26.67
C THR A 16 48.35 24.73 -25.77
N ILE A 17 49.14 24.17 -24.85
CA ILE A 17 48.91 23.95 -23.41
C ILE A 17 47.49 23.53 -22.98
N LEU A 18 47.46 22.26 -22.57
CA LEU A 18 46.50 21.60 -21.71
C LEU A 18 46.39 22.26 -20.32
N ALA A 19 45.18 22.19 -19.76
CA ALA A 19 44.77 22.42 -18.38
C ALA A 19 44.27 23.82 -18.00
N CYS A 20 42.94 23.94 -17.98
CA CYS A 20 42.25 24.43 -16.80
C CYS A 20 41.05 23.51 -16.57
N LEU A 21 41.24 22.53 -15.69
CA LEU A 21 40.14 21.78 -15.09
C LEU A 21 39.37 22.77 -14.22
N ALA A 22 38.38 23.44 -14.79
CA ALA A 22 37.35 24.06 -13.98
C ALA A 22 36.59 22.91 -13.32
N CYS A 23 36.96 22.63 -12.07
CA CYS A 23 36.08 21.94 -11.15
C CYS A 23 34.78 22.75 -11.13
N ALA A 24 33.82 22.36 -11.95
CA ALA A 24 32.46 22.87 -11.82
C ALA A 24 31.99 22.36 -10.46
N VAL A 25 32.09 23.24 -9.46
CA VAL A 25 31.32 23.11 -8.24
C VAL A 25 29.87 22.98 -8.71
N THR A 26 29.36 21.76 -8.74
CA THR A 26 27.93 21.53 -8.91
C THR A 26 27.30 22.16 -7.69
N ALA A 27 26.74 23.36 -7.86
CA ALA A 27 25.95 24.01 -6.84
C ALA A 27 24.91 22.99 -6.39
N SER A 28 24.99 22.57 -5.13
CA SER A 28 23.94 21.77 -4.50
C SER A 28 22.71 22.67 -4.48
N ALA A 29 21.79 22.48 -5.43
CA ALA A 29 20.50 23.13 -5.38
C ALA A 29 19.89 22.76 -4.02
N THR A 30 19.62 23.76 -3.19
CA THR A 30 18.81 23.55 -1.99
C THR A 30 17.46 23.03 -2.49
N PRO A 31 17.02 21.83 -2.07
CA PRO A 31 15.73 21.33 -2.48
C PRO A 31 14.66 22.35 -2.09
N THR A 32 13.92 22.85 -3.07
CA THR A 32 12.77 23.72 -2.81
C THR A 32 11.65 22.83 -2.28
N GLU A 33 11.16 23.12 -1.09
CA GLU A 33 10.02 22.42 -0.51
C GLU A 33 8.72 23.15 -0.88
N THR A 34 7.77 22.42 -1.46
CA THR A 34 6.41 22.88 -1.69
C THR A 34 5.48 22.21 -0.69
N ARG A 35 4.64 22.99 -0.01
CA ARG A 35 3.58 22.45 0.86
C ARG A 35 2.29 22.32 0.06
N ILE A 36 1.66 21.16 0.19
CA ILE A 36 0.35 20.85 -0.37
C ILE A 36 -0.67 20.82 0.78
N GLN A 37 -1.84 21.41 0.57
CA GLN A 37 -2.97 21.39 1.50
C GLN A 37 -4.26 21.13 0.74
N ALA A 38 -5.23 20.50 1.39
CA ALA A 38 -6.58 20.42 0.83
C ALA A 38 -7.21 21.81 0.69
N ALA A 39 -7.96 22.03 -0.39
CA ALA A 39 -8.63 23.30 -0.67
C ALA A 39 -9.68 23.66 0.39
N ASP A 40 -10.24 22.64 1.04
CA ASP A 40 -11.26 22.71 2.10
C ASP A 40 -10.72 22.24 3.45
N ALA A 41 -9.39 22.28 3.66
CA ALA A 41 -8.76 21.79 4.88
C ALA A 41 -9.38 22.43 6.14
N ALA A 42 -9.94 21.61 7.02
CA ALA A 42 -10.39 22.02 8.35
C ALA A 42 -9.48 21.48 9.46
N LEU A 43 -9.50 22.15 10.61
CA LEU A 43 -8.75 21.72 11.78
C LEU A 43 -9.36 20.41 12.30
N GLY A 44 -8.55 19.34 12.31
CA GLY A 44 -8.97 18.06 12.86
C GLY A 44 -9.24 16.99 11.80
N ASP A 45 -9.33 17.35 10.51
CA ASP A 45 -9.58 16.41 9.39
C ASP A 45 -8.51 15.32 9.24
N ARG A 46 -7.33 15.53 9.87
CA ARG A 46 -6.15 14.67 9.77
C ARG A 46 -5.69 14.46 8.33
N PHE A 47 -5.76 15.51 7.52
CA PHE A 47 -5.16 15.50 6.19
C PHE A 47 -3.69 15.07 6.26
N GLY A 48 -3.32 14.08 5.44
CA GLY A 48 -1.97 13.51 5.43
C GLY A 48 -1.77 12.36 6.40
N ILE A 49 -2.84 11.83 7.04
CA ILE A 49 -2.74 10.65 7.91
C ILE A 49 -2.24 9.41 7.17
N SER A 50 -2.54 9.34 5.87
CA SER A 50 -2.12 8.28 4.98
C SER A 50 -1.77 8.88 3.61
N LEU A 51 -0.79 8.28 2.92
CA LEU A 51 -0.24 8.81 1.68
C LEU A 51 0.17 7.66 0.75
N ALA A 52 -0.18 7.76 -0.53
CA ALA A 52 0.35 6.92 -1.59
C ALA A 52 0.68 7.77 -2.82
N VAL A 53 1.73 7.39 -3.56
CA VAL A 53 2.19 8.09 -4.76
C VAL A 53 2.36 7.09 -5.90
N SER A 54 1.91 7.45 -7.09
CA SER A 54 2.11 6.68 -8.32
C SER A 54 2.30 7.61 -9.50
N GLY A 55 3.52 7.67 -10.04
CA GLY A 55 3.86 8.65 -11.07
C GLY A 55 3.70 10.07 -10.53
N GLU A 56 2.91 10.88 -11.22
CA GLU A 56 2.62 12.29 -10.88
C GLU A 56 1.36 12.45 -10.03
N LEU A 57 0.74 11.35 -9.58
CA LEU A 57 -0.42 11.40 -8.71
C LEU A 57 -0.05 11.07 -7.27
N ALA A 58 -0.61 11.84 -6.33
CA ALA A 58 -0.64 11.50 -4.92
C ALA A 58 -2.08 11.30 -4.46
N LEU A 59 -2.30 10.30 -3.59
CA LEU A 59 -3.54 10.06 -2.88
C LEU A 59 -3.29 10.28 -1.39
N ILE A 60 -4.06 11.17 -0.79
CA ILE A 60 -3.84 11.65 0.59
C ILE A 60 -5.12 11.46 1.40
N GLY A 61 -5.07 10.68 2.47
CA GLY A 61 -6.22 10.47 3.34
C GLY A 61 -6.45 11.62 4.33
N ALA A 62 -7.71 11.82 4.69
CA ALA A 62 -8.18 12.72 5.74
C ALA A 62 -9.34 12.07 6.48
N GLN A 63 -9.00 11.10 7.35
CA GLN A 63 -9.98 10.18 7.94
C GLN A 63 -10.99 10.82 8.90
N ALA A 64 -10.74 12.05 9.35
CA ALA A 64 -11.59 12.73 10.35
C ALA A 64 -12.31 13.94 9.74
N ASN A 65 -12.29 14.09 8.40
CA ASN A 65 -13.15 15.06 7.73
C ASN A 65 -14.62 14.73 8.02
N ASP A 66 -15.44 15.76 8.28
CA ASP A 66 -16.80 15.62 8.80
C ASP A 66 -17.89 16.06 7.81
N ASP A 67 -17.54 16.33 6.56
CA ASP A 67 -18.44 16.92 5.57
C ASP A 67 -19.62 15.99 5.19
N ASP A 68 -19.53 14.66 5.39
CA ASP A 68 -20.60 13.66 5.16
C ASP A 68 -21.14 13.05 6.47
N GLY A 69 -20.79 13.65 7.61
CA GLY A 69 -21.05 13.10 8.95
C GLY A 69 -19.77 13.11 9.76
N GLY A 70 -19.90 13.25 11.09
CA GLY A 70 -18.74 13.39 11.99
C GLY A 70 -17.73 12.25 11.79
N ASP A 71 -16.48 12.61 11.47
CA ASP A 71 -15.41 11.67 11.14
C ASP A 71 -15.75 10.62 10.04
N SER A 72 -16.61 10.96 9.08
CA SER A 72 -16.89 10.11 7.90
C SER A 72 -15.65 9.90 7.04
N GLY A 73 -14.81 10.93 6.94
CA GLY A 73 -13.52 10.90 6.28
C GLY A 73 -13.60 11.09 4.76
N CYS A 74 -12.45 11.38 4.17
CA CYS A 74 -12.30 11.52 2.71
C CYS A 74 -10.85 11.21 2.29
N ALA A 75 -10.60 11.20 0.99
CA ALA A 75 -9.25 11.21 0.44
C ALA A 75 -9.13 12.21 -0.72
N TYR A 76 -7.93 12.73 -0.95
CA TYR A 76 -7.68 13.74 -1.97
C TYR A 76 -6.68 13.22 -3.00
N VAL A 77 -6.99 13.44 -4.28
CA VAL A 77 -6.06 13.19 -5.38
C VAL A 77 -5.39 14.49 -5.74
N PHE A 78 -4.06 14.50 -5.74
CA PHE A 78 -3.23 15.62 -6.17
C PHE A 78 -2.45 15.26 -7.41
N ASP A 79 -2.39 16.20 -8.34
CA ASP A 79 -1.40 16.24 -9.41
C ASP A 79 -0.14 16.93 -8.87
N LEU A 80 0.99 16.23 -8.98
CA LEU A 80 2.27 16.65 -8.44
C LEU A 80 3.12 17.49 -9.42
N ASP A 81 2.77 17.54 -10.71
CA ASP A 81 3.43 18.45 -11.66
C ASP A 81 3.01 19.90 -11.38
N GLY A 82 1.72 20.10 -11.10
CA GLY A 82 1.16 21.40 -10.72
C GLY A 82 0.99 21.64 -9.23
N TYR A 83 1.17 20.62 -8.38
CA TYR A 83 0.79 20.63 -6.95
C TYR A 83 -0.68 21.02 -6.71
N VAL A 84 -1.57 20.63 -7.63
CA VAL A 84 -2.99 21.00 -7.60
C VAL A 84 -3.85 19.85 -7.11
N GLN A 85 -4.85 20.18 -6.27
CA GLN A 85 -5.88 19.22 -5.89
C GLN A 85 -6.75 18.92 -7.10
N ALA A 86 -6.63 17.71 -7.64
CA ALA A 86 -7.44 17.26 -8.76
C ALA A 86 -8.84 16.85 -8.29
N ARG A 87 -8.94 16.13 -7.16
CA ARG A 87 -10.21 15.55 -6.68
C ARG A 87 -10.27 15.42 -5.17
N LYS A 88 -11.51 15.39 -4.66
CA LYS A 88 -11.88 14.88 -3.34
C LYS A 88 -12.73 13.62 -3.57
N LEU A 89 -12.30 12.49 -3.00
CA LEU A 89 -12.94 11.19 -3.07
C LEU A 89 -13.65 10.90 -1.75
N ARG A 90 -14.89 10.46 -1.84
CA ARG A 90 -15.80 10.21 -0.71
C ARG A 90 -16.57 8.94 -1.01
N ALA A 91 -16.80 8.09 -0.01
CA ALA A 91 -17.61 6.89 -0.20
C ALA A 91 -19.05 7.29 -0.57
N ALA A 92 -19.67 6.57 -1.51
CA ALA A 92 -21.04 6.84 -1.93
C ALA A 92 -22.06 6.64 -0.79
N ASP A 93 -21.69 5.83 0.20
CA ASP A 93 -22.43 5.48 1.41
C ASP A 93 -21.74 5.98 2.67
N ALA A 94 -20.93 7.05 2.58
CA ALA A 94 -20.23 7.64 3.71
C ALA A 94 -21.17 7.91 4.90
N ALA A 95 -20.78 7.42 6.07
CA ALA A 95 -21.47 7.64 7.33
C ALA A 95 -20.48 8.14 8.40
N GLY A 96 -21.03 8.77 9.44
CA GLY A 96 -20.21 9.28 10.54
C GLY A 96 -19.50 8.16 11.30
N GLY A 97 -18.20 8.28 11.47
CA GLY A 97 -17.37 7.34 12.23
C GLY A 97 -16.70 6.24 11.40
N ASP A 98 -16.95 6.16 10.08
CA ASP A 98 -16.38 5.15 9.19
C ASP A 98 -14.85 5.27 9.03
N TYR A 99 -14.31 6.47 9.26
CA TYR A 99 -12.89 6.81 9.08
C TYR A 99 -12.35 6.50 7.68
N PHE A 100 -13.12 6.82 6.64
CA PHE A 100 -12.67 6.68 5.25
C PHE A 100 -11.40 7.53 4.99
N GLY A 101 -10.36 6.93 4.40
CA GLY A 101 -9.06 7.59 4.22
C GLY A 101 -8.05 7.29 5.33
N CYS A 102 -8.38 6.39 6.27
CA CYS A 102 -7.44 5.92 7.29
C CYS A 102 -6.22 5.19 6.69
N ALA A 103 -6.40 4.53 5.55
CA ALA A 103 -5.35 3.89 4.77
C ALA A 103 -5.63 4.13 3.28
N VAL A 104 -4.57 4.35 2.50
CA VAL A 104 -4.68 4.59 1.06
C VAL A 104 -3.61 3.82 0.30
N GLY A 105 -3.97 3.37 -0.91
CA GLY A 105 -3.06 2.75 -1.87
C GLY A 105 -3.33 3.31 -3.26
N LEU A 106 -2.28 3.51 -4.06
CA LEU A 106 -2.40 4.08 -5.40
C LEU A 106 -1.47 3.35 -6.37
N ARG A 107 -2.03 2.88 -7.49
CA ARG A 107 -1.29 2.27 -8.60
C ARG A 107 -1.87 2.73 -9.93
N GLY A 108 -1.09 3.47 -10.71
CA GLY A 108 -1.59 4.15 -11.90
C GLY A 108 -2.79 5.04 -11.53
N LEU A 109 -3.95 4.73 -12.11
CA LEU A 109 -5.22 5.42 -11.85
C LEU A 109 -6.13 4.68 -10.86
N ARG A 110 -5.69 3.55 -10.27
CA ARG A 110 -6.47 2.80 -9.28
C ARG A 110 -6.14 3.29 -7.88
N ALA A 111 -7.13 3.91 -7.23
CA ALA A 111 -7.06 4.38 -5.87
C ALA A 111 -7.84 3.43 -4.95
N VAL A 112 -7.20 2.85 -3.94
CA VAL A 112 -7.86 2.06 -2.89
C VAL A 112 -7.83 2.83 -1.59
N ILE A 113 -8.98 2.93 -0.93
CA ILE A 113 -9.13 3.72 0.29
C ILE A 113 -9.85 2.87 1.35
N GLY A 114 -9.27 2.76 2.54
CA GLY A 114 -9.85 2.03 3.66
C GLY A 114 -10.79 2.88 4.50
N ALA A 115 -11.85 2.25 5.02
CA ALA A 115 -12.78 2.79 6.01
C ALA A 115 -12.96 1.73 7.10
N LEU A 116 -12.04 1.72 8.07
CA LEU A 116 -11.89 0.59 8.99
C LEU A 116 -13.07 0.38 9.95
N ARG A 117 -14.00 1.34 10.04
CA ARG A 117 -15.16 1.31 10.94
C ARG A 117 -16.50 1.32 10.23
N ASP A 118 -16.50 1.20 8.91
CA ASP A 118 -17.72 1.02 8.13
C ASP A 118 -18.58 -0.12 8.73
N ASP A 119 -19.86 0.17 8.96
CA ASP A 119 -20.79 -0.70 9.67
C ASP A 119 -21.78 -1.42 8.74
N HIS A 120 -21.59 -1.33 7.42
CA HIS A 120 -22.52 -1.87 6.42
C HIS A 120 -22.75 -3.37 6.54
N SER A 121 -21.70 -4.14 6.82
CA SER A 121 -21.78 -5.60 6.93
C SER A 121 -22.01 -6.08 8.37
N ALA A 122 -21.37 -5.42 9.32
CA ALA A 122 -21.57 -5.57 10.76
C ALA A 122 -20.89 -4.39 11.48
N VAL A 123 -21.22 -4.16 12.76
CA VAL A 123 -20.67 -3.05 13.56
C VAL A 123 -19.14 -3.03 13.50
N ASP A 124 -18.55 -1.92 13.01
CA ASP A 124 -17.10 -1.74 12.88
C ASP A 124 -16.39 -2.89 12.12
N ALA A 125 -17.10 -3.59 11.21
CA ALA A 125 -16.52 -4.65 10.39
C ALA A 125 -15.50 -4.08 9.39
N GLY A 126 -15.76 -2.87 8.91
CA GLY A 126 -14.91 -2.12 8.00
C GLY A 126 -15.12 -2.47 6.52
N ALA A 127 -14.62 -1.58 5.66
CA ALA A 127 -14.69 -1.68 4.22
C ALA A 127 -13.43 -1.08 3.57
N ALA A 128 -13.23 -1.39 2.29
CA ALA A 128 -12.29 -0.67 1.43
C ALA A 128 -12.98 -0.32 0.10
N TYR A 129 -12.55 0.74 -0.54
CA TYR A 129 -13.21 1.27 -1.73
C TYR A 129 -12.20 1.47 -2.84
N LEU A 130 -12.56 1.02 -4.05
CA LEU A 130 -11.76 1.24 -5.25
C LEU A 130 -12.36 2.38 -6.07
N PHE A 131 -11.55 3.36 -6.41
CA PHE A 131 -11.88 4.52 -7.23
C PHE A 131 -10.98 4.62 -8.46
N GLY A 132 -11.50 5.21 -9.53
CA GLY A 132 -10.67 5.82 -10.56
C GLY A 132 -10.14 7.16 -10.05
N ALA A 133 -8.81 7.32 -9.97
CA ALA A 133 -8.18 8.56 -9.53
C ALA A 133 -8.32 9.69 -10.57
N ASP A 134 -8.52 9.33 -11.83
CA ASP A 134 -8.70 10.23 -12.97
C ASP A 134 -10.12 10.74 -13.14
N ASP A 135 -11.15 10.00 -12.73
CA ASP A 135 -12.56 10.36 -12.86
C ASP A 135 -13.26 10.58 -11.51
N GLY A 136 -12.70 10.05 -10.42
CA GLY A 136 -13.28 10.07 -9.08
C GLY A 136 -14.46 9.13 -8.91
N ILE A 137 -14.69 8.21 -9.85
CA ILE A 137 -15.82 7.29 -9.82
C ILE A 137 -15.47 6.10 -8.93
N GLN A 138 -16.32 5.83 -7.93
CA GLN A 138 -16.28 4.61 -7.13
C GLN A 138 -16.62 3.42 -8.03
N ARG A 139 -15.68 2.48 -8.18
CA ARG A 139 -15.85 1.25 -8.95
C ARG A 139 -16.41 0.14 -8.08
N TRP A 140 -15.84 -0.03 -6.88
CA TRP A 140 -16.21 -1.13 -5.98
C TRP A 140 -16.19 -0.69 -4.51
N LYS A 141 -17.12 -1.25 -3.73
CA LYS A 141 -17.00 -1.40 -2.28
C LYS A 141 -16.58 -2.84 -2.00
N LEU A 142 -15.45 -3.01 -1.34
CA LEU A 142 -14.85 -4.29 -0.99
C LEU A 142 -15.15 -4.57 0.49
N THR A 143 -15.74 -5.73 0.76
CA THR A 143 -16.02 -6.22 2.10
C THR A 143 -15.54 -7.67 2.21
N ALA A 144 -15.16 -8.09 3.42
CA ALA A 144 -14.82 -9.48 3.67
C ALA A 144 -16.09 -10.35 3.58
N ALA A 145 -16.02 -11.47 2.86
CA ALA A 145 -17.13 -12.41 2.73
C ALA A 145 -17.57 -13.02 4.09
N ASP A 146 -16.67 -13.02 5.07
CA ASP A 146 -16.87 -13.48 6.43
C ASP A 146 -16.80 -12.33 7.46
N ALA A 147 -17.10 -11.11 7.03
CA ALA A 147 -17.10 -9.92 7.87
C ALA A 147 -17.85 -10.15 9.20
N ALA A 148 -17.16 -9.92 10.30
CA ALA A 148 -17.72 -9.91 11.64
C ALA A 148 -17.52 -8.56 12.33
N ALA A 149 -18.23 -8.37 13.44
CA ALA A 149 -18.16 -7.12 14.18
C ALA A 149 -16.74 -6.89 14.74
N ASN A 150 -16.23 -5.67 14.58
CA ASN A 150 -14.89 -5.22 14.99
C ASN A 150 -13.70 -5.84 14.24
N ASP A 151 -13.89 -6.58 13.14
CA ASP A 151 -12.78 -7.12 12.35
C ASP A 151 -11.85 -6.02 11.79
N GLN A 152 -12.40 -4.82 11.61
CA GLN A 152 -11.71 -3.61 11.13
C GLN A 152 -10.99 -3.82 9.80
N PHE A 153 -11.68 -4.48 8.87
CA PHE A 153 -11.29 -4.59 7.48
C PHE A 153 -11.07 -3.20 6.86
N GLY A 154 -10.02 -3.04 6.06
CA GLY A 154 -9.66 -1.73 5.49
C GLY A 154 -8.71 -0.93 6.39
N CYS A 155 -8.24 -1.48 7.51
CA CYS A 155 -7.23 -0.82 8.34
C CYS A 155 -5.88 -0.63 7.64
N ALA A 156 -5.60 -1.45 6.64
CA ALA A 156 -4.44 -1.33 5.76
C ALA A 156 -4.84 -1.80 4.35
N VAL A 157 -4.37 -1.09 3.33
CA VAL A 157 -4.69 -1.39 1.93
C VAL A 157 -3.43 -1.26 1.08
N ALA A 158 -3.32 -2.12 0.07
CA ALA A 158 -2.30 -2.02 -0.97
C ALA A 158 -2.89 -2.47 -2.31
N VAL A 159 -2.38 -1.92 -3.41
CA VAL A 159 -2.88 -2.20 -4.77
C VAL A 159 -1.74 -2.38 -5.75
N SER A 160 -1.93 -3.32 -6.67
CA SER A 160 -1.07 -3.64 -7.80
C SER A 160 -1.90 -3.66 -9.09
N ASP A 161 -1.30 -4.07 -10.21
CA ASP A 161 -2.05 -4.15 -11.46
C ASP A 161 -2.97 -5.38 -11.48
N SER A 162 -2.63 -6.42 -10.72
CA SER A 162 -3.45 -7.65 -10.64
C SER A 162 -4.29 -7.79 -9.38
N PHE A 163 -3.91 -7.15 -8.28
CA PHE A 163 -4.54 -7.41 -6.98
C PHE A 163 -4.71 -6.18 -6.10
N VAL A 164 -5.79 -6.16 -5.34
CA VAL A 164 -5.95 -5.35 -4.12
C VAL A 164 -5.79 -6.27 -2.91
N LEU A 165 -4.97 -5.86 -1.94
CA LEU A 165 -4.79 -6.55 -0.68
C LEU A 165 -5.30 -5.67 0.45
N VAL A 166 -6.21 -6.20 1.26
CA VAL A 166 -6.83 -5.47 2.37
C VAL A 166 -6.63 -6.21 3.68
N GLY A 167 -6.17 -5.53 4.71
CA GLY A 167 -6.00 -6.07 6.05
C GLY A 167 -7.26 -5.93 6.92
N ALA A 168 -7.49 -6.91 7.79
CA ALA A 168 -8.49 -6.90 8.86
C ALA A 168 -7.81 -7.37 10.15
N ARG A 169 -7.21 -6.43 10.88
CA ARG A 169 -6.29 -6.74 12.00
C ARG A 169 -6.93 -7.49 13.17
N TYR A 170 -8.25 -7.42 13.32
CA TYR A 170 -8.94 -8.06 14.44
C TYR A 170 -9.86 -9.20 13.99
N CYS A 171 -9.71 -9.66 12.74
CA CYS A 171 -10.47 -10.81 12.28
C CYS A 171 -10.16 -12.07 13.12
N ASP A 172 -11.23 -12.70 13.59
CA ASP A 172 -11.16 -13.94 14.34
C ASP A 172 -10.94 -15.14 13.41
N ALA A 173 -9.95 -15.98 13.70
CA ALA A 173 -9.78 -17.25 12.99
C ALA A 173 -10.84 -18.28 13.40
N SER A 174 -11.33 -18.19 14.64
CA SER A 174 -12.45 -18.97 15.17
C SER A 174 -12.96 -18.34 16.47
N ALA A 175 -14.11 -18.80 16.97
CA ALA A 175 -14.64 -18.37 18.27
C ALA A 175 -13.69 -18.56 19.47
N SER A 176 -12.64 -19.40 19.34
CA SER A 176 -11.63 -19.63 20.39
C SER A 176 -10.29 -18.93 20.11
N ILE A 177 -10.11 -18.36 18.93
CA ILE A 177 -8.88 -17.68 18.50
C ILE A 177 -9.30 -16.30 17.98
N THR A 178 -9.37 -15.36 18.92
CA THR A 178 -9.78 -13.99 18.64
C THR A 178 -8.61 -13.11 18.23
N ASP A 179 -8.90 -12.07 17.47
CA ASP A 179 -7.96 -11.02 17.04
C ASP A 179 -6.69 -11.57 16.37
N SER A 180 -6.74 -12.77 15.78
CA SER A 180 -5.61 -13.34 15.04
C SER A 180 -5.26 -12.51 13.81
N GLY A 181 -6.26 -11.82 13.26
CA GLY A 181 -6.18 -11.01 12.07
C GLY A 181 -6.22 -11.83 10.77
N ALA A 182 -6.58 -11.16 9.68
CA ALA A 182 -6.61 -11.70 8.33
C ALA A 182 -6.21 -10.63 7.31
N ALA A 183 -5.88 -11.07 6.10
CA ALA A 183 -5.82 -10.21 4.93
C ALA A 183 -6.57 -10.85 3.76
N TYR A 184 -7.07 -10.04 2.85
CA TYR A 184 -7.98 -10.47 1.80
C TYR A 184 -7.50 -9.94 0.46
N LEU A 185 -7.43 -10.84 -0.52
CA LEU A 185 -7.03 -10.54 -1.88
C LEU A 185 -8.28 -10.39 -2.75
N PHE A 186 -8.35 -9.29 -3.50
CA PHE A 186 -9.43 -8.98 -4.42
C PHE A 186 -8.89 -8.73 -5.83
N ASP A 187 -9.70 -9.09 -6.81
CA ASP A 187 -9.55 -8.66 -8.19
C ASP A 187 -10.01 -7.18 -8.31
N PRO A 188 -9.13 -6.25 -8.74
CA PRO A 188 -9.48 -4.83 -8.87
C PRO A 188 -10.52 -4.55 -9.97
N ASP A 189 -10.60 -5.38 -11.01
CA ASP A 189 -11.47 -5.15 -12.15
C ASP A 189 -12.89 -5.66 -11.90
N THR A 190 -13.04 -6.71 -11.09
CA THR A 190 -14.35 -7.31 -10.78
C THR A 190 -14.84 -7.03 -9.36
N GLY A 191 -13.96 -6.58 -8.46
CA GLY A 191 -14.27 -6.39 -7.04
C GLY A 191 -14.49 -7.69 -6.26
N VAL A 192 -14.22 -8.85 -6.88
CA VAL A 192 -14.46 -10.16 -6.27
C VAL A 192 -13.33 -10.52 -5.31
N GLN A 193 -13.69 -11.02 -4.13
CA GLN A 193 -12.74 -11.59 -3.18
C GLN A 193 -12.22 -12.94 -3.71
N GLU A 194 -10.93 -13.03 -4.00
CA GLU A 194 -10.32 -14.26 -4.49
C GLU A 194 -9.83 -15.18 -3.36
N ARG A 195 -9.28 -14.58 -2.28
CA ARG A 195 -8.66 -15.36 -1.21
C ARG A 195 -8.68 -14.64 0.13
N LYS A 196 -8.93 -15.40 1.20
CA LYS A 196 -8.58 -15.03 2.58
C LYS A 196 -7.20 -15.60 2.93
N LEU A 197 -6.35 -14.75 3.48
CA LEU A 197 -5.00 -15.05 3.95
C LEU A 197 -4.99 -14.95 5.47
N VAL A 198 -4.46 -15.97 6.12
CA VAL A 198 -4.35 -16.06 7.58
C VAL A 198 -2.95 -16.60 7.93
N ALA A 199 -2.45 -16.22 9.11
CA ALA A 199 -1.18 -16.74 9.60
C ALA A 199 -1.29 -18.26 9.85
N ALA A 200 -0.33 -19.03 9.34
CA ALA A 200 -0.34 -20.49 9.44
C ALA A 200 -0.28 -21.02 10.89
N ASP A 201 0.20 -20.20 11.83
CA ASP A 201 0.38 -20.55 13.24
C ASP A 201 -0.65 -19.91 14.18
N PHE A 202 -1.72 -19.26 13.66
CA PHE A 202 -2.96 -18.87 14.34
C PHE A 202 -2.84 -18.45 15.82
N GLY A 203 -1.78 -17.72 16.18
CA GLY A 203 -1.65 -17.16 17.51
C GLY A 203 -2.80 -16.19 17.77
N ARG A 204 -3.40 -16.30 18.96
CA ARG A 204 -4.35 -15.28 19.46
C ARG A 204 -3.65 -13.93 19.41
N GLN A 205 -4.39 -12.90 19.00
CA GLN A 205 -3.92 -11.51 19.05
C GLN A 205 -2.71 -11.21 18.16
N ASN A 206 -2.33 -12.05 17.18
CA ASN A 206 -1.20 -11.77 16.30
C ASN A 206 -1.41 -10.52 15.42
N GLN A 207 -2.66 -10.08 15.24
CA GLN A 207 -3.03 -8.94 14.41
C GLN A 207 -2.50 -9.03 12.97
N PHE A 208 -2.55 -10.22 12.38
CA PHE A 208 -2.19 -10.42 10.98
C PHE A 208 -3.05 -9.52 10.08
N GLY A 209 -2.45 -8.83 9.12
CA GLY A 209 -3.16 -7.83 8.31
C GLY A 209 -3.10 -6.41 8.88
N TYR A 210 -2.37 -6.18 9.98
CA TYR A 210 -2.15 -4.83 10.51
C TYR A 210 -1.48 -3.90 9.49
N ALA A 211 -0.55 -4.41 8.72
CA ALA A 211 0.10 -3.71 7.62
C ALA A 211 0.18 -4.64 6.40
N VAL A 212 0.01 -4.10 5.21
CA VAL A 212 0.02 -4.88 3.96
C VAL A 212 0.84 -4.17 2.89
N ALA A 213 1.48 -4.95 2.02
CA ALA A 213 2.09 -4.49 0.78
C ALA A 213 1.90 -5.56 -0.29
N VAL A 214 1.70 -5.14 -1.54
CA VAL A 214 1.43 -6.06 -2.64
C VAL A 214 2.17 -5.63 -3.91
N SER A 215 2.58 -6.63 -4.69
CA SER A 215 3.04 -6.55 -6.07
C SER A 215 2.30 -7.61 -6.87
N ASP A 216 2.46 -7.63 -8.19
CA ASP A 216 1.76 -8.60 -9.05
C ASP A 216 2.16 -10.06 -8.77
N SER A 217 3.25 -10.31 -8.02
CA SER A 217 3.72 -11.67 -7.68
C SER A 217 3.86 -11.95 -6.19
N PHE A 218 3.79 -10.94 -5.33
CA PHE A 218 4.02 -11.10 -3.89
C PHE A 218 3.05 -10.27 -3.06
N ALA A 219 2.56 -10.87 -1.99
CA ALA A 219 1.87 -10.19 -0.89
C ALA A 219 2.72 -10.30 0.38
N VAL A 220 2.91 -9.19 1.08
CA VAL A 220 3.59 -9.12 2.37
C VAL A 220 2.59 -8.60 3.39
N ILE A 221 2.46 -9.31 4.51
CA ILE A 221 1.47 -9.03 5.55
C ILE A 221 2.15 -9.02 6.90
N GLY A 222 1.97 -7.92 7.63
CA GLY A 222 2.49 -7.73 8.99
C GLY A 222 1.55 -8.32 10.04
N ALA A 223 2.16 -8.86 11.10
CA ALA A 223 1.51 -9.37 12.30
C ALA A 223 2.34 -8.90 13.51
N PRO A 224 2.20 -7.64 13.94
CA PRO A 224 3.12 -6.99 14.88
C PRO A 224 3.10 -7.59 16.28
N MET A 225 2.03 -8.29 16.62
CA MET A 225 1.82 -8.93 17.91
C MET A 225 2.16 -10.42 17.88
N TRP A 226 2.80 -10.88 16.80
CA TRP A 226 3.29 -12.25 16.71
C TRP A 226 4.42 -12.48 17.70
N ASP A 227 4.13 -13.25 18.75
CA ASP A 227 5.14 -13.82 19.62
C ASP A 227 5.61 -15.15 19.03
N ALA A 228 6.91 -15.25 18.75
CA ALA A 228 7.48 -16.51 18.29
C ALA A 228 7.13 -17.64 19.26
N PRO A 229 6.65 -18.80 18.79
CA PRO A 229 6.40 -19.93 19.68
C PRO A 229 7.70 -20.23 20.43
N ALA A 230 7.64 -20.25 21.77
CA ALA A 230 8.77 -20.54 22.63
C ALA A 230 9.54 -21.74 22.03
N ARG A 231 10.79 -21.49 21.64
CA ARG A 231 11.65 -22.41 20.88
C ARG A 231 11.47 -23.82 21.44
N ARG A 232 10.71 -24.69 20.77
CA ARG A 232 10.61 -26.11 21.17
C ARG A 232 12.04 -26.62 21.12
N THR A 233 12.63 -26.85 22.29
CA THR A 233 13.87 -27.62 22.42
C THR A 233 13.66 -28.88 21.61
N ALA A 234 14.40 -29.01 20.52
CA ALA A 234 14.33 -30.17 19.66
C ALA A 234 14.65 -31.40 20.52
N ALA A 235 13.63 -32.15 20.90
CA ALA A 235 13.81 -33.52 21.31
C ALA A 235 14.34 -34.24 20.07
N ARG A 236 15.66 -34.43 20.06
CA ARG A 236 16.40 -35.15 19.03
C ARG A 236 15.91 -36.60 19.06
N SER A 237 14.89 -36.91 18.26
CA SER A 237 14.44 -38.29 18.09
C SER A 237 15.44 -39.00 17.16
N THR A 238 16.48 -39.62 17.73
CA THR A 238 17.28 -40.61 17.01
C THR A 238 16.58 -41.95 17.13
N SER A 239 15.76 -42.31 16.14
CA SER A 239 15.34 -43.70 15.95
C SER A 239 16.49 -44.46 15.26
N SER A 240 17.34 -45.13 16.04
CA SER A 240 18.23 -46.15 15.47
C SER A 240 17.39 -47.41 15.20
N ILE A 241 17.18 -47.72 13.94
CA ILE A 241 16.61 -49.01 13.51
C ILE A 241 17.65 -50.09 13.84
N ARG A 242 17.41 -50.90 14.87
CA ARG A 242 18.12 -52.17 15.05
C ARG A 242 17.42 -53.21 14.18
N GLY A 243 18.13 -53.71 13.16
CA GLY A 243 17.68 -54.87 12.38
C GLY A 243 17.65 -56.15 13.22
N PRO A 244 16.82 -57.15 12.85
CA PRO A 244 16.64 -58.38 13.61
C PRO A 244 17.93 -59.20 13.65
N ALA A 245 18.28 -59.68 14.85
CA ALA A 245 19.37 -60.63 15.06
C ALA A 245 19.01 -61.99 14.42
N SER A 246 19.88 -62.47 13.52
CA SER A 246 19.84 -63.82 12.98
C SER A 246 20.14 -64.85 14.08
N SER A 247 19.18 -65.69 14.45
CA SER A 247 19.44 -66.87 15.27
C SER A 247 20.02 -67.98 14.40
N SER A 248 21.26 -68.38 14.68
CA SER A 248 21.88 -69.61 14.22
C SER A 248 22.05 -70.54 15.42
N GLY A 249 21.72 -71.81 15.27
CA GLY A 249 22.08 -72.88 16.21
C GLY A 249 20.95 -73.87 16.49
N GLY A 250 21.07 -75.08 15.96
CA GLY A 250 20.23 -76.24 16.27
C GLY A 250 20.04 -77.16 15.07
#